data_AF-A0A948NVL4-F1
#
_entry.id   AF-A0A948NVL4-F1
#
_cell.length_a   1.000
_cell.length_b   1.000
_cell.length_c   1.000
_cell.angle_alpha   90.00
_cell.angle_beta   90.00
_cell.angle_gamma   90.00
#
_symmetry.space_group_name_H-M   'P 1'
#
loop_
_entity.id
_entity.type
_entity.pdbx_description
1 polymer ?
#
loop_
_entity_poly.entity_id
_entity_poly.type
_entity_poly.pdbx_seq_one_letter_code
_entity_poly.pdbx_strand_id
1 'polypeptide(L)'
;MKNKNPKDLVECIKYLLKNSENLEDFKKGKEDIISLYHHTTGRGIRNEWGLWDEKSKLHQFFKSIGIWHADDISGIILTTLHRILNHKQVRLKEQVEYYQKYWKTITLPDMKIKGI
;
A
#
# COMPACT_ATOMS: atom_id res chain seq x y z
N MET A 1 -15.86 -5.86 -0.01
CA MET A 1 -15.94 -5.95 -1.48
C MET A 1 -16.11 -7.42 -1.90
N LYS A 2 -16.64 -7.75 -3.09
CA LYS A 2 -16.79 -9.17 -3.51
C LYS A 2 -15.40 -9.80 -3.68
N ASN A 3 -15.17 -10.96 -3.04
CA ASN A 3 -13.97 -11.83 -3.11
C ASN A 3 -13.20 -11.68 -4.42
N LYS A 4 -12.17 -10.82 -4.43
CA LYS A 4 -11.29 -10.65 -5.57
C LYS A 4 -9.84 -10.67 -5.11
N ASN A 5 -9.02 -11.34 -5.91
CA ASN A 5 -7.62 -11.61 -5.61
C ASN A 5 -6.76 -10.93 -6.70
N PRO A 6 -6.64 -9.58 -6.67
CA PRO A 6 -5.74 -8.88 -7.59
C PRO A 6 -4.33 -9.43 -7.46
N LYS A 7 -3.57 -9.43 -8.55
CA LYS A 7 -2.25 -10.08 -8.59
C LYS A 7 -1.09 -9.10 -8.51
N ASP A 8 -1.32 -7.85 -8.86
CA ASP A 8 -0.32 -6.79 -8.91
C ASP A 8 -0.95 -5.42 -8.66
N LEU A 9 -0.11 -4.39 -8.58
CA LEU A 9 -0.54 -3.01 -8.38
C LEU A 9 -1.48 -2.51 -9.48
N VAL A 10 -1.29 -2.92 -10.74
CA VAL A 10 -2.13 -2.46 -11.85
C VAL A 10 -3.54 -3.00 -11.73
N GLU A 11 -3.70 -4.29 -11.38
CA GLU A 11 -5.00 -4.89 -11.11
C GLU A 11 -5.71 -4.24 -9.91
N CYS A 12 -4.97 -3.91 -8.84
CA CYS A 12 -5.50 -3.14 -7.71
C CYS A 12 -6.08 -1.79 -8.15
N ILE A 13 -5.32 -1.02 -8.91
CA ILE A 13 -5.74 0.32 -9.37
C ILE A 13 -6.94 0.22 -10.33
N LYS A 14 -6.90 -0.69 -11.30
CA LYS A 14 -8.02 -0.92 -12.22
C LYS A 14 -9.30 -1.28 -11.46
N TYR A 15 -9.18 -2.09 -10.41
CA TYR A 15 -10.31 -2.45 -9.57
C TYR A 15 -10.87 -1.23 -8.84
N LEU A 16 -10.02 -0.44 -8.17
CA LEU A 16 -10.47 0.73 -7.40
C LEU A 16 -11.11 1.78 -8.32
N LEU A 17 -10.48 2.11 -9.45
CA LEU A 17 -11.05 3.05 -10.42
C LEU A 17 -12.43 2.63 -10.94
N LYS A 18 -12.69 1.32 -11.05
CA LYS A 18 -13.97 0.81 -11.55
C LYS A 18 -15.06 0.71 -10.47
N ASN A 19 -14.68 0.44 -9.21
CA ASN A 19 -15.64 0.03 -8.18
C ASN A 19 -15.72 0.98 -6.99
N SER A 20 -14.91 2.04 -6.95
CA SER A 20 -14.97 3.04 -5.89
C SER A 20 -16.03 4.09 -6.21
N GLU A 21 -17.01 4.24 -5.31
CA GLU A 21 -18.08 5.24 -5.45
C GLU A 21 -17.61 6.66 -5.09
N ASN A 22 -16.54 6.79 -4.28
CA ASN A 22 -16.06 8.06 -3.71
C ASN A 22 -14.69 8.50 -4.25
N LEU A 23 -14.41 8.28 -5.54
CA LEU A 23 -13.11 8.66 -6.15
C LEU A 23 -12.85 10.18 -6.08
N GLU A 24 -13.90 11.00 -6.16
CA GLU A 24 -13.77 12.46 -6.06
C GLU A 24 -13.32 12.92 -4.67
N ASP A 25 -13.84 12.30 -3.61
CA ASP A 25 -13.40 12.59 -2.24
C ASP A 25 -11.95 12.17 -2.04
N PHE A 26 -11.59 10.99 -2.58
CA PHE A 26 -10.24 10.49 -2.54
C PHE A 26 -9.27 11.41 -3.30
N LYS A 27 -9.68 11.96 -4.44
CA LYS A 27 -8.89 12.92 -5.22
C LYS A 27 -8.63 14.22 -4.47
N LYS A 28 -9.65 14.76 -3.79
CA LYS A 28 -9.61 16.04 -3.06
C LYS A 28 -8.87 15.94 -1.72
N GLY A 29 -8.85 14.76 -1.11
CA GLY A 29 -8.11 14.51 0.12
C GLY A 29 -6.62 14.85 -0.05
N LYS A 30 -6.00 15.40 0.98
CA LYS A 30 -4.54 15.55 1.01
C LYS A 30 -3.88 14.17 1.14
N GLU A 31 -2.64 14.03 0.67
CA GLU A 31 -1.91 12.75 0.67
C GLU A 31 -1.66 12.22 2.10
N ASP A 32 -1.56 13.12 3.08
CA ASP A 32 -1.55 12.80 4.52
C ASP A 32 -2.92 12.32 5.03
N ILE A 33 -4.04 12.82 4.51
CA ILE A 33 -5.42 12.36 4.83
C ILE A 33 -5.68 10.95 4.26
N ILE A 34 -4.89 10.48 3.28
CA ILE A 34 -4.92 9.08 2.84
C ILE A 34 -4.62 8.14 4.04
N SER A 35 -3.83 8.56 5.04
CA SER A 35 -3.63 7.83 6.32
C SER A 35 -4.94 7.56 7.07
N LEU A 36 -5.91 8.46 6.98
CA LEU A 36 -7.23 8.26 7.57
C LEU A 36 -8.05 7.23 6.76
N TYR A 37 -7.95 7.28 5.43
CA TYR A 37 -8.52 6.26 4.53
C TYR A 37 -7.77 4.92 4.63
N HIS A 38 -6.49 4.88 5.02
CA HIS A 38 -5.74 3.65 5.33
C HIS A 38 -6.43 2.87 6.46
N HIS A 39 -7.05 3.57 7.41
CA HIS A 39 -7.78 2.91 8.48
C HIS A 39 -9.15 2.39 8.07
N THR A 40 -9.86 2.92 7.08
CA THR A 40 -11.16 2.36 6.65
C THR A 40 -11.00 1.52 5.40
N THR A 41 -10.66 2.15 4.28
CA THR A 41 -10.42 1.51 2.98
C THR A 41 -9.16 0.64 2.98
N GLY A 42 -8.08 1.07 3.64
CA GLY A 42 -6.85 0.27 3.74
C GLY A 42 -7.03 -1.00 4.57
N ARG A 43 -7.86 -0.97 5.63
CA ARG A 43 -8.28 -2.18 6.37
C ARG A 43 -9.04 -3.16 5.48
N GLY A 44 -9.96 -2.67 4.65
CA GLY A 44 -10.66 -3.51 3.65
C GLY A 44 -9.69 -4.13 2.65
N ILE A 45 -8.81 -3.32 2.05
CA ILE A 45 -7.79 -3.79 1.08
C ILE A 45 -6.93 -4.91 1.66
N ARG A 46 -6.35 -4.74 2.86
CA ARG A 46 -5.43 -5.74 3.41
C ARG A 46 -6.10 -7.04 3.86
N ASN A 47 -7.32 -6.94 4.39
CA ASN A 47 -8.06 -8.11 4.87
C ASN A 47 -8.73 -8.89 3.72
N GLU A 48 -9.20 -8.20 2.69
CA GLU A 48 -9.94 -8.85 1.60
C GLU A 48 -9.05 -9.30 0.43
N TRP A 49 -7.87 -8.68 0.22
CA TRP A 49 -6.98 -9.01 -0.91
C TRP A 49 -5.80 -9.90 -0.53
N GLY A 50 -5.87 -10.55 0.64
CA GLY A 50 -4.86 -11.52 1.06
C GLY A 50 -3.47 -10.91 1.27
N LEU A 51 -3.38 -9.63 1.71
CA LEU A 51 -2.08 -8.99 1.92
C LEU A 51 -1.29 -9.59 3.09
N TRP A 52 -1.98 -10.29 3.99
CA TRP A 52 -1.38 -11.07 5.09
C TRP A 52 -1.01 -12.50 4.70
N ASP A 53 -1.45 -12.99 3.53
CA ASP A 53 -1.14 -14.32 3.05
C ASP A 53 0.07 -14.26 2.12
N GLU A 54 1.21 -14.79 2.57
CA GLU A 54 2.44 -14.85 1.77
C GLU A 54 2.31 -15.67 0.48
N LYS A 55 1.28 -16.51 0.38
CA LYS A 55 0.96 -17.28 -0.83
C LYS A 55 0.11 -16.49 -1.81
N SER A 56 -0.45 -15.34 -1.43
CA SER A 56 -1.22 -14.51 -2.34
C SER A 56 -0.32 -13.90 -3.41
N LYS A 57 -0.84 -13.83 -4.64
CA LYS A 57 -0.09 -13.27 -5.77
C LYS A 57 0.28 -11.81 -5.54
N LEU A 58 -0.64 -11.05 -4.94
CA LEU A 58 -0.39 -9.65 -4.61
C LEU A 58 0.74 -9.50 -3.59
N HIS A 59 0.71 -10.30 -2.53
CA HIS A 59 1.78 -10.28 -1.55
C HIS A 59 3.12 -10.63 -2.19
N GLN A 60 3.17 -11.68 -3.03
CA GLN A 60 4.39 -12.07 -3.75
C GLN A 60 4.91 -10.98 -4.70
N PHE A 61 4.01 -10.25 -5.38
CA PHE A 61 4.38 -9.11 -6.18
C PHE A 61 5.07 -8.03 -5.34
N PHE A 62 4.48 -7.60 -4.22
CA PHE A 62 5.07 -6.58 -3.35
C PHE A 62 6.38 -7.06 -2.70
N LYS A 63 6.41 -8.35 -2.31
CA LYS A 63 7.60 -9.03 -1.81
C LYS A 63 8.76 -8.95 -2.80
N SER A 64 8.48 -9.16 -4.09
CA SER A 64 9.49 -9.10 -5.16
C SER A 64 10.12 -7.70 -5.34
N ILE A 65 9.42 -6.63 -4.93
CA ILE A 65 9.92 -5.25 -4.96
C ILE A 65 10.38 -4.76 -3.57
N GLY A 66 10.50 -5.67 -2.59
CA GLY A 66 11.05 -5.41 -1.28
C GLY A 66 10.09 -4.80 -0.26
N ILE A 67 8.79 -5.03 -0.41
CA ILE A 67 7.73 -4.61 0.53
C ILE A 67 6.96 -5.83 1.02
N TRP A 68 6.89 -5.99 2.34
CA TRP A 68 6.44 -7.24 2.98
C TRP A 68 5.22 -7.02 3.89
N HIS A 69 5.10 -5.82 4.47
CA HIS A 69 4.09 -5.53 5.46
C HIS A 69 2.77 -5.10 4.80
N ALA A 70 1.66 -5.73 5.19
CA ALA A 70 0.36 -5.48 4.56
C ALA A 70 -0.11 -4.02 4.66
N ASP A 71 0.25 -3.32 5.75
CA ASP A 71 -0.06 -1.89 5.89
C ASP A 71 0.69 -1.04 4.86
N ASP A 72 1.98 -1.31 4.62
CA ASP A 72 2.81 -0.60 3.63
C ASP A 72 2.31 -0.88 2.21
N ILE A 73 1.92 -2.12 1.95
CA ILE A 73 1.32 -2.51 0.67
C ILE A 73 0.03 -1.70 0.42
N SER A 74 -0.86 -1.65 1.41
CA SER A 74 -2.06 -0.82 1.33
C SER A 74 -1.72 0.67 1.16
N GLY A 75 -0.65 1.11 1.85
CA GLY A 75 0.11 2.36 1.72
C GLY A 75 0.29 2.81 0.27
N ILE A 76 1.07 1.98 -0.42
CA ILE A 76 1.51 2.19 -1.79
C ILE A 76 0.32 2.15 -2.76
N ILE A 77 -0.64 1.23 -2.57
CA ILE A 77 -1.83 1.13 -3.43
C ILE A 77 -2.64 2.43 -3.39
N LEU A 78 -2.95 2.93 -2.18
CA LEU A 78 -3.76 4.13 -2.02
C LEU A 78 -3.03 5.40 -2.47
N THR A 79 -1.74 5.53 -2.15
CA THR A 79 -0.91 6.64 -2.64
C THR A 79 -0.84 6.66 -4.17
N THR A 80 -0.68 5.48 -4.79
CA THR A 80 -0.65 5.34 -6.25
C THR A 80 -1.99 5.72 -6.88
N LEU A 81 -3.11 5.28 -6.31
CA LEU A 81 -4.45 5.66 -6.76
C LEU A 81 -4.62 7.19 -6.73
N HIS A 82 -4.19 7.84 -5.64
CA HIS A 82 -4.36 9.27 -5.45
C HIS A 82 -3.58 10.07 -6.49
N ARG A 83 -2.34 9.67 -6.74
CA ARG A 83 -1.48 10.29 -7.75
C ARG A 83 -2.07 10.14 -9.15
N ILE A 84 -2.62 8.97 -9.49
CA ILE A 84 -3.30 8.73 -10.77
C ILE A 84 -4.51 9.65 -10.94
N LEU A 85 -5.39 9.75 -9.94
CA LEU A 85 -6.57 10.61 -9.98
C LEU A 85 -6.23 12.11 -10.09
N ASN A 86 -5.06 12.50 -9.62
CA ASN A 86 -4.55 13.87 -9.66
C ASN A 86 -3.56 14.12 -10.81
N HIS A 87 -3.43 13.20 -11.77
CA HIS A 87 -2.49 13.30 -12.89
C HIS A 87 -1.03 13.57 -12.46
N LYS A 88 -0.65 13.11 -11.26
CA LYS A 88 0.72 13.18 -10.74
C LYS A 88 1.49 11.94 -11.16
N GLN A 89 2.81 12.08 -11.27
CA GLN A 89 3.69 10.94 -11.46
C GLN A 89 3.54 9.96 -10.29
N VAL A 90 3.37 8.67 -10.58
CA VAL A 90 3.23 7.63 -9.54
C VAL A 90 4.48 7.55 -8.66
N ARG A 91 5.67 7.59 -9.26
CA ARG A 91 6.96 7.47 -8.58
C ARG A 91 7.02 6.27 -7.61
N LEU A 92 6.64 5.10 -8.10
CA LEU A 92 6.56 3.85 -7.31
C LEU A 92 7.88 3.54 -6.58
N LYS A 93 9.02 3.76 -7.26
CA LYS A 93 10.35 3.56 -6.68
C LYS A 93 10.55 4.37 -5.40
N GLU A 94 10.18 5.66 -5.40
CA GLU A 94 10.29 6.53 -4.22
C GLU A 94 9.37 6.07 -3.09
N GLN A 95 8.15 5.62 -3.41
CA GLN A 95 7.22 5.07 -2.41
C GLN A 95 7.81 3.80 -1.75
N VAL A 96 8.42 2.91 -2.53
CA VAL A 96 9.07 1.69 -2.04
C VAL A 96 10.30 2.03 -1.18
N GLU A 97 11.16 2.93 -1.66
CA GLU A 97 12.37 3.35 -0.95
C GLU A 97 12.04 4.00 0.41
N TYR A 98 10.94 4.74 0.50
CA TYR A 98 10.45 5.29 1.76
C TYR A 98 10.24 4.22 2.83
N TYR A 99 9.49 3.15 2.52
CA TYR A 99 9.22 2.07 3.47
C TYR A 99 10.46 1.22 3.75
N GLN A 100 11.28 0.94 2.74
CA GLN A 100 12.56 0.25 2.96
C GLN A 100 13.47 1.04 3.92
N LYS A 101 13.53 2.37 3.79
CA LYS A 101 14.28 3.23 4.71
C LYS A 101 13.65 3.20 6.10
N TYR A 102 12.33 3.34 6.22
CA TYR A 102 11.62 3.29 7.49
C TYR A 102 11.98 2.02 8.28
N TRP A 103 11.84 0.84 7.68
CA TRP A 103 12.18 -0.42 8.33
C TRP A 103 13.66 -0.54 8.67
N LYS A 104 14.58 -0.15 7.77
CA LYS A 104 16.01 -0.08 8.10
C LYS A 104 16.27 0.79 9.34
N THR A 105 15.60 1.93 9.44
CA THR A 105 15.77 2.87 10.55
C THR A 105 15.20 2.35 11.86
N ILE A 106 14.18 1.47 11.82
CA ILE A 106 13.58 0.86 13.02
C ILE A 106 14.27 -0.44 13.43
N THR A 107 14.88 -1.17 12.50
CA THR A 107 15.65 -2.38 12.82
C THR A 107 17.04 -2.05 13.40
N LEU A 108 17.60 -0.87 13.11
CA LEU A 108 18.93 -0.45 13.58
C LEU A 108 19.03 -0.09 15.09
N PRO A 109 18.03 0.54 15.75
CA PRO A 109 18.07 0.86 17.17
C PRO A 109 18.02 -0.37 18.09
N ASP A 110 17.25 -1.39 17.75
CA ASP A 110 17.05 -2.59 18.61
C ASP A 110 18.23 -3.57 18.60
N MET A 111 19.13 -3.49 17.61
CA MET A 111 20.38 -4.27 17.60
C MET A 111 21.46 -3.73 18.55
N LYS A 112 21.26 -2.55 19.16
CA LYS A 112 22.22 -1.97 20.14
C LYS A 112 21.91 -2.28 21.61
N ILE A 113 20.79 -2.95 21.94
CA ILE A 113 20.40 -3.23 23.35
C ILE A 113 20.41 -4.74 23.68
N LYS A 114 21.03 -5.59 22.86
CA LYS A 114 21.34 -6.97 23.25
C LYS A 114 22.79 -7.30 22.98
N GLY A 115 23.66 -6.80 23.86
CA GLY A 115 25.08 -7.08 23.77
C GLY A 115 25.92 -6.44 24.87
N ILE A 116 25.47 -6.48 26.13
CA ILE A 116 26.29 -6.63 27.35
C ILE A 116 25.43 -7.31 28.41
#